data_AF-A0A6G2W0T6-F1
#
_entry.id   AF-A0A6G2W0T6-F1
#
_cell.length_a   1.000
_cell.length_b   1.000
_cell.length_c   1.000
_cell.angle_alpha   90.00
_cell.angle_beta   90.00
_cell.angle_gamma   90.00
#
_symmetry.space_group_name_H-M   'P 1'
#
loop_
_entity.id
_entity.type
_entity.pdbx_description
1 polymer ?
#
loop_
_entity_poly.entity_id
_entity_poly.type
_entity_poly.pdbx_seq_one_letter_code
_entity_poly.pdbx_strand_id
1 'polypeptide(L)'
;YEAVRTAAAAALDGTDEQIRDFYTTGQHQAANADYRVAVTKLANDGGPGVKENAKKALEDGSTRALLDFLNKGQYAAQQADERVTATQLYNDGGPEVRSAAKIALAGSPDDVHQFVDAGRYMADRKDRLAANHVAQVERLIAEGREIAATARKNSALAAQAAAEAKGANQAAQDAKKDAEHSAEQAQGYAAEADAAADRAETSAKQAKA
;
A
#
# COMPACT_ATOMS: atom_id res chain seq x y z
N TYR A 1 -10.21 32.98 14.08
CA TYR A 1 -9.44 34.22 13.91
C TYR A 1 -10.10 35.34 14.72
N GLU A 2 -9.68 35.49 15.97
CA GLU A 2 -10.22 36.49 16.89
C GLU A 2 -9.78 37.92 16.51
N ALA A 3 -8.55 38.06 16.00
CA ALA A 3 -8.02 39.32 15.50
C ALA A 3 -8.86 39.89 14.34
N VAL A 4 -9.28 39.04 13.39
CA VAL A 4 -10.15 39.44 12.27
C VAL A 4 -11.52 39.91 12.75
N ARG A 5 -12.13 39.21 13.72
CA ARG A 5 -13.43 39.61 14.28
C ARG A 5 -13.36 40.96 15.00
N THR A 6 -12.28 41.18 15.76
CA THR A 6 -12.04 42.44 16.47
C THR A 6 -11.86 43.60 15.49
N ALA A 7 -11.04 43.41 14.44
CA ALA A 7 -10.83 44.40 13.39
C ALA A 7 -12.11 44.65 12.56
N ALA A 8 -12.92 43.62 12.32
CA ALA A 8 -14.21 43.75 11.65
C ALA A 8 -15.20 44.59 12.47
N ALA A 9 -15.29 44.37 13.78
CA ALA A 9 -16.16 45.17 14.66
C ALA A 9 -15.76 46.65 14.64
N ALA A 10 -14.47 46.93 14.73
CA ALA A 10 -13.96 48.31 14.64
C ALA A 10 -14.27 48.96 13.27
N ALA A 11 -14.23 48.21 12.18
CA ALA A 11 -14.58 48.71 10.84
C ALA A 11 -16.09 48.98 10.70
N LEU A 12 -16.94 48.16 11.32
CA LEU A 12 -18.40 48.31 11.30
C LEU A 12 -18.90 49.54 12.06
N ASP A 13 -18.17 49.98 13.09
CA ASP A 13 -18.43 51.23 13.81
C ASP A 13 -17.93 52.48 13.04
N GLY A 14 -17.31 52.28 11.88
CA GLY A 14 -16.69 53.30 11.04
C GLY A 14 -17.54 53.76 9.84
N THR A 15 -16.88 54.35 8.85
CA THR A 15 -17.49 54.80 7.59
C THR A 15 -17.60 53.66 6.56
N ASP A 16 -18.43 53.86 5.54
CA ASP A 16 -18.53 52.95 4.38
C ASP A 16 -17.16 52.70 3.71
N GLU A 17 -16.27 53.70 3.71
CA GLU A 17 -14.90 53.57 3.23
C GLU A 17 -14.07 52.64 4.11
N GLN A 18 -14.16 52.76 5.44
CA GLN A 18 -13.47 51.87 6.38
C GLN A 18 -13.96 50.43 6.29
N ILE A 19 -15.27 50.22 6.09
CA ILE A 19 -15.84 48.89 5.83
C ILE A 19 -15.27 48.31 4.54
N ARG A 20 -15.19 49.11 3.47
CA ARG A 20 -14.62 48.69 2.18
C ARG A 20 -13.12 48.37 2.28
N ASP A 21 -12.35 49.18 2.98
CA ASP A 21 -10.91 48.98 3.16
C ASP A 21 -10.62 47.73 3.98
N PHE A 22 -11.42 47.49 5.02
CA PHE A 22 -11.34 46.25 5.78
C PHE A 22 -11.67 45.03 4.91
N TYR A 23 -12.74 45.07 4.14
CA TYR A 23 -13.14 43.97 3.26
C TYR A 23 -12.08 43.67 2.19
N THR A 24 -11.45 44.70 1.61
CA THR A 24 -10.47 44.51 0.53
C THR A 24 -9.10 44.06 1.03
N THR A 25 -8.60 44.65 2.13
CA THR A 25 -7.22 44.46 2.57
C THR A 25 -7.09 44.23 4.08
N GLY A 26 -7.84 44.99 4.88
CA GLY A 26 -7.68 44.99 6.35
C GLY A 26 -7.95 43.64 7.01
N GLN A 27 -8.90 42.85 6.47
CA GLN A 27 -9.19 41.50 6.99
C GLN A 27 -7.99 40.56 6.87
N HIS A 28 -7.21 40.67 5.79
CA HIS A 28 -6.05 39.83 5.55
C HIS A 28 -4.86 40.26 6.40
N GLN A 29 -4.70 41.57 6.64
CA GLN A 29 -3.70 42.09 7.56
C GLN A 29 -3.96 41.60 8.99
N ALA A 30 -5.21 41.70 9.45
CA ALA A 30 -5.63 41.19 10.76
C ALA A 30 -5.46 39.66 10.88
N ALA A 31 -5.59 38.92 9.77
CA ALA A 31 -5.41 37.47 9.72
C ALA A 31 -3.95 37.00 9.51
N ASN A 32 -2.96 37.89 9.35
CA ASN A 32 -1.62 37.46 8.94
C ASN A 32 -0.99 36.45 9.91
N ALA A 33 -1.04 36.72 11.23
CA ALA A 33 -0.51 35.81 12.24
C ALA A 33 -1.16 34.42 12.16
N ASP A 34 -2.48 34.40 11.96
CA ASP A 34 -3.26 33.18 11.76
C ASP A 34 -2.87 32.42 10.49
N TYR A 35 -2.65 33.13 9.37
CA TYR A 35 -2.12 32.54 8.14
C TYR A 35 -0.73 31.95 8.35
N ARG A 36 0.18 32.65 9.04
CA ARG A 36 1.53 32.13 9.34
C ARG A 36 1.46 30.82 10.12
N VAL A 37 0.55 30.70 11.08
CA VAL A 37 0.33 29.45 11.82
C VAL A 37 -0.14 28.33 10.89
N ALA A 38 -1.13 28.60 10.03
CA ALA A 38 -1.62 27.62 9.05
C ALA A 38 -0.52 27.15 8.08
N VAL A 39 0.26 28.08 7.53
CA VAL A 39 1.38 27.75 6.63
C VAL A 39 2.48 26.99 7.37
N THR A 40 2.78 27.35 8.61
CA THR A 40 3.77 26.63 9.45
C THR A 40 3.35 25.18 9.70
N LYS A 41 2.06 24.93 9.93
CA LYS A 41 1.53 23.57 10.04
C LYS A 41 1.79 22.77 8.75
N LEU A 42 1.49 23.35 7.59
CA LEU A 42 1.74 22.71 6.30
C LEU A 42 3.24 22.52 6.01
N ALA A 43 4.10 23.41 6.49
CA ALA A 43 5.56 23.27 6.41
C ALA A 43 6.10 22.08 7.23
N ASN A 44 5.35 21.63 8.25
CA ASN A 44 5.72 20.50 9.10
C ASN A 44 5.05 19.18 8.68
N ASP A 45 3.78 19.24 8.26
CA ASP A 45 2.96 18.06 8.04
C ASP A 45 2.83 17.69 6.56
N GLY A 46 3.06 18.63 5.64
CA GLY A 46 2.85 18.44 4.20
C GLY A 46 3.81 17.45 3.54
N GLY A 47 3.49 17.09 2.28
CA GLY A 47 4.43 16.39 1.40
C GLY A 47 5.68 17.24 1.08
N PRO A 48 6.74 16.65 0.51
CA PRO A 48 8.00 17.35 0.25
C PRO A 48 7.84 18.68 -0.50
N GLY A 49 7.08 18.71 -1.59
CA GLY A 49 6.80 19.93 -2.36
C GLY A 49 5.95 20.93 -1.58
N VAL A 50 4.95 20.46 -0.83
CA VAL A 50 4.12 21.33 0.02
C VAL A 50 4.99 22.01 1.09
N LYS A 51 5.89 21.26 1.72
CA LYS A 51 6.83 21.76 2.74
C LYS A 51 7.77 22.80 2.18
N GLU A 52 8.35 22.55 1.01
CA GLU A 52 9.24 23.48 0.35
C GLU A 52 8.53 24.80 0.03
N ASN A 53 7.33 24.73 -0.57
CA ASN A 53 6.56 25.92 -0.92
C ASN A 53 6.04 26.68 0.30
N ALA A 54 5.67 25.96 1.38
CA ALA A 54 5.29 26.58 2.64
C ALA A 54 6.44 27.39 3.26
N LYS A 55 7.66 26.83 3.25
CA LYS A 55 8.85 27.53 3.74
C LYS A 55 9.13 28.81 2.95
N LYS A 56 9.07 28.76 1.62
CA LYS A 56 9.22 29.95 0.76
C LYS A 56 8.18 31.04 1.10
N ALA A 57 6.93 30.65 1.33
CA ALA A 57 5.88 31.60 1.73
C ALA A 57 6.12 32.21 3.13
N LEU A 58 6.67 31.43 4.07
CA LEU A 58 7.02 31.92 5.41
C LEU A 58 8.24 32.85 5.42
N GLU A 59 9.22 32.57 4.56
CA GLU A 59 10.42 33.38 4.34
C GLU A 59 10.07 34.74 3.72
N ASP A 60 9.18 34.78 2.73
CA ASP A 60 8.63 36.02 2.18
C ASP A 60 7.84 36.79 3.26
N GLY A 61 6.99 36.07 3.99
CA GLY A 61 6.30 36.59 5.17
C GLY A 61 5.20 37.62 4.89
N SER A 62 5.02 38.06 3.64
CA SER A 62 3.91 38.95 3.27
C SER A 62 2.57 38.23 3.38
N THR A 63 1.52 38.97 3.77
CA THR A 63 0.15 38.43 3.81
C THR A 63 -0.25 37.82 2.47
N ARG A 64 0.19 38.44 1.37
CA ARG A 64 -0.10 37.97 0.01
C ARG A 64 0.55 36.62 -0.27
N ALA A 65 1.85 36.44 0.02
CA ALA A 65 2.54 35.18 -0.24
C ALA A 65 1.94 34.02 0.58
N LEU A 66 1.60 34.28 1.85
CA LEU A 66 0.93 33.29 2.70
C LEU A 66 -0.43 32.90 2.14
N LEU A 67 -1.23 33.88 1.70
CA LEU A 67 -2.57 33.65 1.15
C LEU A 67 -2.51 32.93 -0.21
N ASP A 68 -1.59 33.32 -1.09
CA ASP A 68 -1.38 32.69 -2.39
C ASP A 68 -0.98 31.21 -2.23
N PHE A 69 -0.11 30.91 -1.25
CA PHE A 69 0.22 29.54 -0.89
C PHE A 69 -1.00 28.76 -0.36
N LEU A 70 -1.71 29.31 0.64
CA LEU A 70 -2.88 28.65 1.24
C LEU A 70 -4.02 28.42 0.23
N ASN A 71 -4.22 29.33 -0.72
CA ASN A 71 -5.32 29.21 -1.67
C ASN A 71 -4.97 28.36 -2.90
N LYS A 72 -3.70 28.33 -3.32
CA LYS A 72 -3.30 27.69 -4.59
C LYS A 72 -2.01 26.89 -4.48
N GLY A 73 -0.98 27.49 -3.89
CA GLY A 73 0.37 26.91 -3.87
C GLY A 73 0.45 25.54 -3.20
N GLN A 74 -0.29 25.33 -2.10
CA GLN A 74 -0.31 24.05 -1.41
C GLN A 74 -0.93 22.93 -2.26
N TYR A 75 -2.02 23.21 -2.98
CA TYR A 75 -2.74 22.20 -3.75
C TYR A 75 -1.95 21.79 -4.99
N ALA A 76 -1.33 22.75 -5.69
CA ALA A 76 -0.46 22.44 -6.82
C ALA A 76 0.76 21.61 -6.39
N ALA A 77 1.35 21.92 -5.24
CA ALA A 77 2.47 21.16 -4.69
C ALA A 77 2.05 19.75 -4.25
N GLN A 78 0.90 19.62 -3.59
CA GLN A 78 0.33 18.33 -3.20
C GLN A 78 0.10 17.44 -4.43
N GLN A 79 -0.50 17.98 -5.50
CA GLN A 79 -0.73 17.22 -6.74
C GLN A 79 0.59 16.72 -7.37
N ALA A 80 1.67 17.52 -7.29
CA ALA A 80 2.98 17.09 -7.75
C ALA A 80 3.53 15.94 -6.89
N ASP A 81 3.46 16.08 -5.56
CA ASP A 81 3.90 15.05 -4.60
C ASP A 81 3.12 13.73 -4.79
N GLU A 82 1.80 13.82 -5.00
CA GLU A 82 0.92 12.68 -5.22
C GLU A 82 1.19 11.99 -6.55
N ARG A 83 1.46 12.73 -7.64
CA ARG A 83 1.87 12.14 -8.92
C ARG A 83 3.21 11.41 -8.82
N VAL A 84 4.16 11.92 -8.04
CA VAL A 84 5.41 11.20 -7.76
C VAL A 84 5.12 9.90 -7.01
N THR A 85 4.29 9.96 -5.96
CA THR A 85 3.89 8.79 -5.17
C THR A 85 3.20 7.73 -6.05
N ALA A 86 2.24 8.14 -6.89
CA ALA A 86 1.56 7.24 -7.81
C ALA A 86 2.52 6.63 -8.84
N THR A 87 3.50 7.41 -9.33
CA THR A 87 4.53 6.90 -10.26
C THR A 87 5.43 5.86 -9.61
N GLN A 88 5.82 6.06 -8.35
CA GLN A 88 6.57 5.06 -7.58
C GLN A 88 5.76 3.77 -7.42
N LEU A 89 4.49 3.88 -7.04
CA LEU A 89 3.59 2.72 -6.91
C LEU A 89 3.35 2.01 -8.26
N TYR A 90 3.33 2.73 -9.37
CA TYR A 90 3.30 2.14 -10.72
C TYR A 90 4.57 1.33 -11.05
N ASN A 91 5.73 1.78 -10.57
CA ASN A 91 7.02 1.15 -10.84
C ASN A 91 7.35 0.00 -9.89
N ASP A 92 6.88 0.05 -8.65
CA ASP A 92 7.32 -0.85 -7.57
C ASP A 92 6.18 -1.69 -6.97
N GLY A 93 4.92 -1.31 -7.19
CA GLY A 93 3.76 -2.01 -6.61
C GLY A 93 3.52 -3.42 -7.14
N GLY A 94 2.61 -4.15 -6.50
CA GLY A 94 2.07 -5.41 -7.02
C GLY A 94 1.17 -5.19 -8.26
N PRO A 95 0.78 -6.26 -8.98
CA PRO A 95 0.02 -6.15 -10.22
C PRO A 95 -1.21 -5.24 -10.16
N GLU A 96 -2.03 -5.35 -9.12
CA GLU A 96 -3.23 -4.53 -8.92
C GLU A 96 -2.86 -3.09 -8.57
N VAL A 97 -1.86 -2.88 -7.70
CA VAL A 97 -1.36 -1.53 -7.37
C VAL A 97 -0.84 -0.82 -8.61
N ARG A 98 -0.04 -1.50 -9.45
CA ARG A 98 0.48 -0.94 -10.70
C ARG A 98 -0.64 -0.57 -11.65
N SER A 99 -1.62 -1.45 -11.81
CA SER A 99 -2.78 -1.22 -12.67
C SER A 99 -3.57 0.00 -12.21
N ALA A 100 -3.89 0.08 -10.91
CA ALA A 100 -4.60 1.20 -10.32
C ALA A 100 -3.81 2.52 -10.42
N ALA A 101 -2.51 2.50 -10.15
CA ALA A 101 -1.63 3.66 -10.31
C ALA A 101 -1.60 4.16 -11.75
N LYS A 102 -1.50 3.25 -12.73
CA LYS A 102 -1.53 3.58 -14.16
C LYS A 102 -2.82 4.28 -14.56
N ILE A 103 -3.97 3.77 -14.09
CA ILE A 103 -5.29 4.36 -14.35
C ILE A 103 -5.35 5.77 -13.75
N ALA A 104 -4.95 5.93 -12.50
CA ALA A 104 -4.97 7.21 -11.81
C ALA A 104 -4.07 8.25 -12.50
N LEU A 105 -2.85 7.87 -12.89
CA LEU A 105 -1.89 8.76 -13.57
C LEU A 105 -2.38 9.25 -14.94
N ALA A 106 -3.19 8.45 -15.63
CA ALA A 106 -3.84 8.80 -16.90
C ALA A 106 -5.09 9.68 -16.73
N GLY A 107 -5.58 9.83 -15.50
CA GLY A 107 -6.75 10.62 -15.15
C GLY A 107 -6.44 12.06 -14.72
N SER A 108 -7.44 12.65 -14.09
CA SER A 108 -7.40 13.99 -13.50
C SER A 108 -6.54 14.02 -12.22
N PRO A 109 -6.15 15.21 -11.72
CA PRO A 109 -5.51 15.33 -10.41
C PRO A 109 -6.33 14.70 -9.27
N ASP A 110 -7.67 14.78 -9.33
CA ASP A 110 -8.55 14.15 -8.34
C ASP A 110 -8.45 12.63 -8.38
N ASP A 111 -8.28 12.01 -9.55
CA ASP A 111 -8.08 10.56 -9.68
C ASP A 111 -6.77 10.11 -9.02
N VAL A 112 -5.70 10.91 -9.18
CA VAL A 112 -4.42 10.68 -8.50
C VAL A 112 -4.58 10.82 -6.99
N HIS A 113 -5.29 11.86 -6.52
CA HIS A 113 -5.55 12.08 -5.11
C HIS A 113 -6.33 10.91 -4.49
N GLN A 114 -7.46 10.51 -5.10
CA GLN A 114 -8.27 9.37 -4.64
C GLN A 114 -7.47 8.06 -4.62
N PHE A 115 -6.58 7.86 -5.59
CA PHE A 115 -5.70 6.70 -5.59
C PHE A 115 -4.69 6.74 -4.44
N VAL A 116 -4.00 7.86 -4.23
CA VAL A 116 -2.99 7.98 -3.17
C VAL A 116 -3.63 7.89 -1.79
N ASP A 117 -4.81 8.48 -1.60
CA ASP A 117 -5.53 8.52 -0.33
C ASP A 117 -6.08 7.13 0.05
N ALA A 118 -6.80 6.48 -0.86
CA ALA A 118 -7.50 5.22 -0.57
C ALA A 118 -7.21 4.10 -1.59
N GLY A 119 -7.18 4.42 -2.88
CA GLY A 119 -7.13 3.41 -3.95
C GLY A 119 -5.91 2.48 -3.89
N ARG A 120 -4.75 2.99 -3.49
CA ARG A 120 -3.51 2.20 -3.36
C ARG A 120 -3.64 1.07 -2.34
N TYR A 121 -4.34 1.31 -1.23
CA TYR A 121 -4.53 0.32 -0.16
C TYR A 121 -5.54 -0.74 -0.58
N MET A 122 -6.60 -0.33 -1.29
CA MET A 122 -7.55 -1.29 -1.87
C MET A 122 -6.88 -2.19 -2.91
N ALA A 123 -5.99 -1.63 -3.74
CA ALA A 123 -5.25 -2.39 -4.74
C ALA A 123 -4.23 -3.34 -4.08
N ASP A 124 -3.45 -2.88 -3.10
CA ASP A 124 -2.51 -3.71 -2.35
C ASP A 124 -3.22 -4.86 -1.61
N ARG A 125 -4.42 -4.59 -1.07
CA ARG A 125 -5.25 -5.64 -0.49
C ARG A 125 -5.66 -6.70 -1.51
N LYS A 126 -5.97 -6.33 -2.75
CA LYS A 126 -6.26 -7.30 -3.81
C LYS A 126 -5.03 -8.12 -4.18
N ASP A 127 -3.85 -7.50 -4.27
CA ASP A 127 -2.59 -8.21 -4.49
C ASP A 127 -2.33 -9.26 -3.39
N ARG A 128 -2.54 -8.89 -2.12
CA ARG A 128 -2.41 -9.80 -0.97
C ARG A 128 -3.43 -10.93 -0.99
N LEU A 129 -4.68 -10.66 -1.37
CA LEU A 129 -5.72 -11.69 -1.52
C LEU A 129 -5.40 -12.66 -2.67
N ALA A 130 -4.87 -12.16 -3.78
CA ALA A 130 -4.43 -13.00 -4.89
C ALA A 130 -3.26 -13.90 -4.46
N ALA A 131 -2.26 -13.36 -3.75
CA ALA A 131 -1.15 -14.13 -3.20
C ALA A 131 -1.62 -15.20 -2.20
N ASN A 132 -2.58 -14.87 -1.33
CA ASN A 132 -3.20 -15.84 -0.42
C ASN A 132 -3.84 -17.01 -1.19
N HIS A 133 -4.65 -16.71 -2.21
CA HIS A 133 -5.30 -17.74 -3.02
C HIS A 133 -4.28 -18.63 -3.74
N VAL A 134 -3.24 -18.04 -4.34
CA VAL A 134 -2.16 -18.80 -4.99
C VAL A 134 -1.50 -19.76 -4.00
N ALA A 135 -1.13 -19.27 -2.81
CA ALA A 135 -0.51 -20.11 -1.78
C ALA A 135 -1.44 -21.25 -1.29
N GLN A 136 -2.75 -21.01 -1.19
CA GLN A 136 -3.72 -22.05 -0.87
C GLN A 136 -3.78 -23.14 -1.96
N VAL A 137 -3.74 -22.77 -3.23
CA VAL A 137 -3.70 -23.72 -4.35
C VAL A 137 -2.39 -24.52 -4.35
N GLU A 138 -1.25 -23.86 -4.13
CA GLU A 138 0.05 -24.51 -4.00
C GLU A 138 0.05 -25.56 -2.88
N ARG A 139 -0.53 -25.23 -1.72
CA ARG A 139 -0.70 -26.17 -0.61
C ARG A 139 -1.49 -27.41 -1.04
N LEU A 140 -2.65 -27.23 -1.67
CA LEU A 140 -3.49 -28.35 -2.12
C LEU A 140 -2.77 -29.25 -3.15
N ILE A 141 -1.95 -28.66 -4.03
CA ILE A 141 -1.13 -29.40 -4.98
C ILE A 141 -0.06 -30.22 -4.25
N ALA A 142 0.62 -29.63 -3.27
CA ALA A 142 1.64 -30.31 -2.47
C ALA A 142 1.04 -31.47 -1.65
N GLU A 143 -0.10 -31.25 -0.98
CA GLU A 143 -0.86 -32.31 -0.27
C GLU A 143 -1.24 -33.45 -1.23
N GLY A 144 -1.71 -33.14 -2.45
CA GLY A 144 -2.02 -34.15 -3.46
C GLY A 144 -0.80 -34.97 -3.89
N ARG A 145 0.37 -34.34 -3.99
CA ARG A 145 1.64 -35.00 -4.31
C ARG A 145 2.14 -35.86 -3.15
N GLU A 146 2.00 -35.41 -1.91
CA GLU A 146 2.29 -36.18 -0.70
C GLU A 146 1.46 -37.47 -0.67
N ILE A 147 0.15 -37.36 -0.92
CA ILE A 147 -0.75 -38.53 -0.98
C ILE A 147 -0.30 -39.50 -2.08
N ALA A 148 0.02 -38.99 -3.27
CA ALA A 148 0.49 -39.82 -4.38
C ALA A 148 1.83 -40.51 -4.08
N ALA A 149 2.78 -39.81 -3.46
CA ALA A 149 4.06 -40.38 -3.04
C ALA A 149 3.89 -41.45 -1.94
N THR A 150 2.99 -41.20 -0.98
CA THR A 150 2.61 -42.19 0.03
C THR A 150 1.98 -43.44 -0.58
N ALA A 151 1.11 -43.28 -1.58
CA ALA A 151 0.54 -44.41 -2.31
C ALA A 151 1.61 -45.22 -3.06
N ARG A 152 2.59 -44.56 -3.70
CA ARG A 152 3.73 -45.21 -4.35
C ARG A 152 4.60 -45.97 -3.36
N LYS A 153 4.90 -45.37 -2.21
CA LYS A 153 5.59 -46.03 -1.09
C LYS A 153 4.87 -47.32 -0.70
N ASN A 154 3.56 -47.26 -0.45
CA ASN A 154 2.78 -48.42 -0.04
C ASN A 154 2.76 -49.52 -1.12
N SER A 155 2.66 -49.11 -2.40
CA SER A 155 2.75 -50.03 -3.54
C SER A 155 4.12 -50.73 -3.61
N ALA A 156 5.21 -49.98 -3.43
CA ALA A 156 6.57 -50.50 -3.44
C ALA A 156 6.83 -51.44 -2.24
N LEU A 157 6.30 -51.14 -1.04
CA LEU A 157 6.34 -52.05 0.10
C LEU A 157 5.58 -53.36 -0.16
N ALA A 158 4.42 -53.29 -0.83
CA ALA A 158 3.69 -54.49 -1.23
C ALA A 158 4.48 -55.32 -2.27
N ALA A 159 5.14 -54.66 -3.22
CA ALA A 159 6.01 -55.31 -4.20
C ALA A 159 7.24 -55.96 -3.53
N GLN A 160 7.84 -55.30 -2.54
CA GLN A 160 8.91 -55.85 -1.71
C GLN A 160 8.44 -57.15 -1.03
N ALA A 161 7.33 -57.11 -0.30
CA ALA A 161 6.80 -58.29 0.41
C ALA A 161 6.49 -59.45 -0.57
N ALA A 162 5.96 -59.14 -1.75
CA ALA A 162 5.69 -60.14 -2.78
C ALA A 162 6.98 -60.75 -3.37
N ALA A 163 8.05 -59.95 -3.53
CA ALA A 163 9.35 -60.43 -3.99
C ALA A 163 10.05 -61.29 -2.94
N GLU A 164 9.97 -60.90 -1.66
CA GLU A 164 10.47 -61.69 -0.52
C GLU A 164 9.78 -63.06 -0.45
N ALA A 165 8.45 -63.09 -0.58
CA ALA A 165 7.68 -64.35 -0.58
C ALA A 165 8.06 -65.28 -1.76
N LYS A 166 8.57 -64.74 -2.86
CA LYS A 166 9.05 -65.49 -4.03
C LYS A 166 10.54 -65.84 -3.96
N GLY A 167 11.27 -65.42 -2.93
CA GLY A 167 12.72 -65.59 -2.82
C GLY A 167 13.53 -64.72 -3.80
N ALA A 168 12.94 -63.68 -4.37
CA ALA A 168 13.57 -62.80 -5.34
C ALA A 168 14.29 -61.64 -4.65
N ASN A 169 15.41 -61.93 -3.98
CA ASN A 169 16.12 -60.99 -3.09
C ASN A 169 16.47 -59.64 -3.75
N GLN A 170 16.95 -59.64 -5.00
CA GLN A 170 17.31 -58.40 -5.69
C GLN A 170 16.08 -57.50 -5.92
N ALA A 171 14.98 -58.08 -6.40
CA ALA A 171 13.73 -57.35 -6.63
C ALA A 171 13.14 -56.80 -5.32
N ALA A 172 13.28 -57.54 -4.21
CA ALA A 172 12.87 -57.06 -2.89
C ALA A 172 13.69 -55.83 -2.46
N GLN A 173 15.02 -55.86 -2.65
CA GLN A 173 15.88 -54.72 -2.30
C GLN A 173 15.62 -53.49 -3.18
N ASP A 174 15.35 -53.69 -4.47
CA ASP A 174 15.04 -52.58 -5.38
C ASP A 174 13.68 -51.95 -5.03
N ALA A 175 12.65 -52.77 -4.77
CA ALA A 175 11.34 -52.28 -4.31
C ALA A 175 11.43 -51.56 -2.95
N LYS A 176 12.30 -52.03 -2.05
CA LYS A 176 12.57 -51.34 -0.77
C LYS A 176 13.14 -49.94 -1.01
N LYS A 177 14.13 -49.79 -1.90
CA LYS A 177 14.71 -48.48 -2.24
C LYS A 177 13.67 -47.56 -2.87
N ASP A 178 12.82 -48.08 -3.74
CA ASP A 178 11.72 -47.30 -4.33
C ASP A 178 10.72 -46.81 -3.26
N ALA A 179 10.46 -47.64 -2.25
CA ALA A 179 9.63 -47.26 -1.11
C ALA A 179 10.28 -46.18 -0.25
N GLU A 180 11.58 -46.29 0.03
CA GLU A 180 12.38 -45.28 0.76
C GLU A 180 12.39 -43.95 0.00
N HIS A 181 12.67 -43.97 -1.31
CA HIS A 181 12.65 -42.78 -2.15
C HIS A 181 11.26 -42.12 -2.18
N SER A 182 10.20 -42.91 -2.33
CA SER A 182 8.83 -42.39 -2.31
C SER A 182 8.46 -41.81 -0.94
N ALA A 183 9.01 -42.34 0.15
CA ALA A 183 8.82 -41.80 1.50
C ALA A 183 9.51 -40.43 1.66
N GLU A 184 10.74 -40.28 1.15
CA GLU A 184 11.45 -39.00 1.15
C GLU A 184 10.70 -37.94 0.33
N GLN A 185 10.18 -38.32 -0.85
CA GLN A 185 9.34 -37.43 -1.66
C GLN A 185 8.09 -36.98 -0.91
N ALA A 186 7.40 -37.91 -0.22
CA ALA A 186 6.22 -37.57 0.57
C ALA A 186 6.56 -36.55 1.68
N GLN A 187 7.67 -36.74 2.39
CA GLN A 187 8.13 -35.78 3.40
C GLN A 187 8.46 -34.41 2.79
N GLY A 188 9.09 -34.37 1.61
CA GLY A 188 9.36 -33.13 0.89
C GLY A 188 8.09 -32.38 0.53
N TYR A 189 7.08 -33.08 -0.01
CA TYR A 189 5.79 -32.46 -0.35
C TYR A 189 5.00 -32.01 0.88
N ALA A 190 5.08 -32.73 2.00
CA ALA A 190 4.49 -32.28 3.26
C ALA A 190 5.11 -30.94 3.72
N ALA A 191 6.44 -30.81 3.66
CA ALA A 191 7.12 -29.56 4.00
C ALA A 191 6.77 -28.41 3.02
N GLU A 192 6.60 -28.70 1.72
CA GLU A 192 6.12 -27.73 0.74
C GLU A 192 4.69 -27.25 1.07
N ALA A 193 3.82 -28.16 1.49
CA ALA A 193 2.45 -27.84 1.89
C ALA A 193 2.43 -26.92 3.13
N ASP A 194 3.22 -27.23 4.16
CA ASP A 194 3.35 -26.38 5.34
C ASP A 194 3.85 -24.98 4.99
N ALA A 195 4.92 -24.89 4.18
CA ALA A 195 5.45 -23.60 3.74
C ALA A 195 4.43 -22.78 2.93
N ALA A 196 3.61 -23.44 2.12
CA ALA A 196 2.53 -22.79 1.39
C ALA A 196 1.40 -22.31 2.32
N ALA A 197 1.08 -23.08 3.37
CA ALA A 197 0.14 -22.67 4.40
C ALA A 197 0.61 -21.40 5.14
N ASP A 198 1.89 -21.33 5.50
CA ASP A 198 2.49 -20.15 6.15
C ASP A 198 2.44 -18.89 5.27
N ARG A 199 2.73 -19.05 3.96
CA ARG A 199 2.60 -17.96 2.98
C ARG A 199 1.15 -17.48 2.85
N ALA A 200 0.20 -18.43 2.82
CA ALA A 200 -1.22 -18.11 2.77
C ALA A 200 -1.63 -17.32 4.02
N GLU A 201 -1.25 -17.77 5.22
CA GLU A 201 -1.56 -17.08 6.46
C GLU A 201 -0.95 -15.66 6.51
N THR A 202 0.31 -15.52 6.11
CA THR A 202 1.01 -14.23 6.06
C THR A 202 0.27 -13.26 5.13
N SER A 203 -0.08 -13.70 3.93
CA SER A 203 -0.81 -12.89 2.95
C SER A 203 -2.20 -12.50 3.47
N ALA A 204 -2.89 -13.39 4.17
CA ALA A 204 -4.19 -13.11 4.79
C ALA A 204 -4.10 -12.09 5.93
N LYS A 205 -3.06 -12.18 6.78
CA LYS A 205 -2.80 -11.20 7.85
C LYS A 205 -2.53 -9.81 7.25
N GLN A 206 -1.69 -9.77 6.22
CA GLN A 206 -1.40 -8.55 5.48
C GLN A 206 -2.68 -7.97 4.86
N ALA A 207 -3.56 -8.77 4.25
CA ALA A 207 -4.78 -8.27 3.61
C ALA A 207 -5.85 -7.68 4.57
N LYS A 208 -5.67 -7.86 5.89
CA LYS A 208 -6.56 -7.30 6.93
C LYS A 208 -6.09 -5.96 7.49
N ALA A 209 -4.79 -5.69 7.40
CA ALA A 209 -4.15 -4.44 7.85
C ALA A 209 -4.40 -3.34 6.83
#